data_AF-A0A7W0RX35-F1
#
_entry.id   AF-A0A7W0RX35-F1
#
_cell.length_a   1.000
_cell.length_b   1.000
_cell.length_c   1.000
_cell.angle_alpha   90.00
_cell.angle_beta   90.00
_cell.angle_gamma   90.00
#
_symmetry.space_group_name_H-M   'P 1'
#
loop_
_entity.id
_entity.type
_entity.pdbx_description
1 polymer ?
#
loop_
_entity_poly.entity_id
_entity_poly.type
_entity_poly.pdbx_seq_one_letter_code
_entity_poly.pdbx_strand_id
1 'polypeptide(L)'
;RGLVRGSELRGLSRDLRRAAPSLTRLARDSVPVLGQLRSLAGCTSEVLVPYGDDRLTDKAFPATGPVHQEFGKSLAGLAGESRSFDANGQWFKVLGTGGLETFNLGNGLFGTTLEPIVGNNPPPDRSRPPLRPEVPCETQENPDLRSIPKGPPATVNTTGAASRTRSAKAQDVAVATMRRQLKAQGKDTRVLERDITLQEIRRIASRNGLTGALERTLRGEGR
;
A
#
# COMPACT_ATOMS: atom_id res chain seq x y z
N ARG A 1 57.87 -54.06 -11.70
CA ARG A 1 57.07 -52.81 -11.80
C ARG A 1 57.12 -52.31 -13.24
N GLY A 2 56.05 -52.52 -14.01
CA GLY A 2 55.92 -51.97 -15.36
C GLY A 2 54.43 -51.85 -15.64
N LEU A 3 53.86 -50.69 -15.37
CA LEU A 3 52.40 -50.52 -15.31
C LEU A 3 51.75 -50.33 -16.70
N VAL A 4 52.50 -50.32 -17.81
CA VAL A 4 51.95 -50.21 -19.17
C VAL A 4 52.94 -50.67 -20.24
N ARG A 5 52.46 -51.32 -21.32
CA ARG A 5 53.28 -51.66 -22.51
C ARG A 5 53.45 -50.44 -23.43
N GLY A 6 54.56 -50.37 -24.16
CA GLY A 6 54.91 -49.21 -25.00
C GLY A 6 53.93 -48.87 -26.15
N SER A 7 53.06 -49.80 -26.53
CA SER A 7 51.94 -49.56 -27.46
C SER A 7 50.76 -48.85 -26.78
N GLU A 8 50.46 -49.19 -25.53
CA GLU A 8 49.38 -48.62 -24.72
C GLU A 8 49.70 -47.17 -24.31
N LEU A 9 50.95 -46.88 -23.96
CA LEU A 9 51.43 -45.53 -23.66
C LEU A 9 51.32 -44.56 -24.86
N ARG A 10 51.54 -45.06 -26.09
CA ARG A 10 51.41 -44.25 -27.31
C ARG A 10 49.95 -43.99 -27.68
N GLY A 11 49.05 -44.94 -27.41
CA GLY A 11 47.61 -44.75 -27.55
C GLY A 11 47.09 -43.68 -26.59
N LEU A 12 47.35 -43.85 -25.29
CA LEU A 12 46.90 -42.90 -24.26
C LEU A 12 47.46 -41.49 -24.47
N SER A 13 48.74 -41.36 -24.84
CA SER A 13 49.33 -40.04 -25.12
C SER A 13 48.76 -39.39 -26.39
N ARG A 14 48.39 -40.17 -27.41
CA ARG A 14 47.69 -39.66 -28.60
C ARG A 14 46.28 -39.17 -28.25
N ASP A 15 45.56 -39.90 -27.42
CA ASP A 15 44.20 -39.53 -27.01
C ASP A 15 44.20 -38.32 -26.07
N LEU A 16 45.11 -38.29 -25.08
CA LEU A 16 45.32 -37.12 -24.23
C LEU A 16 45.74 -35.89 -25.04
N ARG A 17 46.62 -36.03 -26.03
CA ARG A 17 47.02 -34.90 -26.89
C ARG A 17 45.83 -34.31 -27.66
N ARG A 18 44.83 -35.13 -28.02
CA ARG A 18 43.58 -34.66 -28.66
C ARG A 18 42.59 -34.05 -27.65
N ALA A 19 42.47 -34.62 -26.46
CA ALA A 19 41.51 -34.18 -25.44
C ALA A 19 41.99 -32.98 -24.61
N ALA A 20 43.30 -32.83 -24.40
CA ALA A 20 43.89 -31.83 -23.52
C ALA A 20 43.50 -30.37 -23.89
N PRO A 21 43.45 -29.94 -25.16
CA PRO A 21 43.01 -28.59 -25.50
C PRO A 21 41.56 -28.31 -25.09
N SER A 22 40.65 -29.28 -25.30
CA SER A 22 39.25 -29.17 -24.93
C SER A 22 39.06 -29.16 -23.41
N LEU A 23 39.78 -30.01 -22.68
CA LEU A 23 39.78 -30.00 -21.21
C LEU A 23 40.36 -28.71 -20.64
N THR A 24 41.43 -28.20 -21.25
CA THR A 24 42.04 -26.91 -20.84
C THR A 24 41.08 -25.76 -21.10
N ARG A 25 40.37 -25.77 -22.24
CA ARG A 25 39.34 -24.76 -22.54
C ARG A 25 38.19 -24.84 -21.56
N LEU A 26 37.65 -26.04 -21.31
CA LEU A 26 36.60 -26.24 -20.32
C LEU A 26 37.02 -25.76 -18.92
N ALA A 27 38.24 -26.07 -18.50
CA ALA A 27 38.77 -25.62 -17.20
C ALA A 27 38.93 -24.09 -17.12
N ARG A 28 39.25 -23.42 -18.24
CA ARG A 28 39.31 -21.94 -18.30
C ARG A 28 37.92 -21.33 -18.32
N ASP A 29 37.02 -21.88 -19.11
CA ASP A 29 35.67 -21.37 -19.32
C ASP A 29 34.74 -21.66 -18.12
N SER A 30 35.07 -22.65 -17.30
CA SER A 30 34.32 -22.95 -16.07
C SER A 30 34.57 -21.95 -14.95
N VAL A 31 35.72 -21.26 -14.92
CA VAL A 31 36.07 -20.33 -13.83
C VAL A 31 35.05 -19.19 -13.69
N PRO A 32 34.65 -18.47 -14.75
CA PRO A 32 33.60 -17.44 -14.65
C PRO A 32 32.26 -17.98 -14.16
N VAL A 33 31.86 -19.17 -14.62
CA VAL A 33 30.60 -19.83 -14.21
C VAL A 33 30.64 -20.18 -12.72
N LEU A 34 31.75 -20.74 -12.24
CA LEU A 34 31.95 -21.03 -10.82
C LEU A 34 31.96 -19.74 -9.97
N GLY A 35 32.46 -18.63 -10.53
CA GLY A 35 32.35 -17.31 -9.92
C GLY A 35 30.90 -16.87 -9.71
N GLN A 36 30.04 -17.02 -10.73
CA GLN A 36 28.61 -16.72 -10.63
C GLN A 36 27.88 -17.63 -9.64
N LEU A 37 28.19 -18.94 -9.66
CA LEU A 37 27.64 -19.89 -8.70
C LEU A 37 28.04 -19.55 -7.25
N ARG A 38 29.28 -19.10 -7.03
CA ARG A 38 29.73 -18.61 -5.73
C ARG A 38 28.92 -17.39 -5.28
N SER A 39 28.69 -16.41 -6.15
CA SER A 39 27.89 -15.22 -5.82
C SER A 39 26.43 -15.59 -5.48
N LEU A 40 25.82 -16.49 -6.25
CA LEU A 40 24.48 -16.98 -5.96
C LEU A 40 24.42 -17.74 -4.61
N ALA A 41 25.39 -18.61 -4.35
CA ALA A 41 25.46 -19.38 -3.11
C ALA A 41 25.70 -18.49 -1.89
N GLY A 42 26.53 -17.45 -2.03
CA GLY A 42 26.77 -16.44 -1.01
C GLY A 42 25.50 -15.66 -0.68
N CYS A 43 24.84 -15.10 -1.68
CA CYS A 43 23.55 -14.41 -1.49
C CYS A 43 22.51 -15.31 -0.81
N THR A 44 22.40 -16.57 -1.24
CA THR A 44 21.42 -17.49 -0.67
C THR A 44 21.72 -17.81 0.79
N SER A 45 22.96 -18.18 1.11
CA SER A 45 23.35 -18.66 2.44
C SER A 45 23.50 -17.54 3.47
N GLU A 46 23.99 -16.37 3.04
CA GLU A 46 24.34 -15.26 3.95
C GLU A 46 23.21 -14.22 4.08
N VAL A 47 22.32 -14.13 3.08
CA VAL A 47 21.25 -13.12 3.05
C VAL A 47 19.87 -13.73 3.01
N LEU A 48 19.53 -14.49 1.96
CA LEU A 48 18.15 -14.91 1.71
C LEU A 48 17.63 -15.90 2.75
N VAL A 49 18.43 -16.92 3.12
CA VAL A 49 18.04 -17.91 4.12
C VAL A 49 17.93 -17.28 5.51
N PRO A 50 18.95 -16.55 6.03
CA PRO A 50 18.83 -15.90 7.33
C PRO A 50 17.67 -14.91 7.41
N TYR A 51 17.46 -14.09 6.37
CA TYR A 51 16.32 -13.17 6.32
C TYR A 51 14.98 -13.91 6.28
N GLY A 52 14.89 -14.99 5.50
CA GLY A 52 13.69 -15.81 5.41
C GLY A 52 13.32 -16.46 6.75
N ASP A 53 14.31 -16.81 7.57
CA ASP A 53 14.15 -17.42 8.89
C ASP A 53 13.99 -16.42 10.04
N ASP A 54 14.26 -15.13 9.80
CA ASP A 54 14.04 -14.05 10.76
C ASP A 54 12.54 -13.82 11.04
N ARG A 55 12.23 -13.07 12.09
CA ARG A 55 10.86 -12.84 12.58
C ARG A 55 10.56 -11.37 12.80
N LEU A 56 9.39 -10.95 12.32
CA LEU A 56 8.87 -9.62 12.60
C LEU A 56 8.50 -9.47 14.08
N THR A 57 8.97 -8.40 14.71
CA THR A 57 8.80 -8.15 16.15
C THR A 57 7.76 -7.05 16.43
N ASP A 58 6.52 -7.25 16.00
CA ASP A 58 5.43 -6.31 16.27
C ASP A 58 4.60 -6.74 17.51
N LYS A 59 4.31 -5.79 18.42
CA LYS A 59 3.53 -6.06 19.65
C LYS A 59 2.02 -6.11 19.41
N ALA A 60 1.52 -5.31 18.47
CA ALA A 60 0.09 -5.22 18.15
C ALA A 60 -0.33 -6.31 17.16
N PHE A 61 0.55 -6.64 16.22
CA PHE A 61 0.32 -7.64 15.17
C PHE A 61 1.48 -8.66 15.16
N PRO A 62 1.61 -9.49 16.20
CA PRO A 62 2.72 -10.43 16.29
C PRO A 62 2.71 -11.41 15.12
N ALA A 63 3.88 -11.62 14.51
CA ALA A 63 4.06 -12.65 13.51
C ALA A 63 3.86 -14.03 14.13
N THR A 64 3.23 -14.93 13.37
CA THR A 64 3.03 -16.32 13.79
C THR A 64 4.21 -17.22 13.45
N GLY A 65 5.04 -16.79 12.49
CA GLY A 65 6.18 -17.55 12.00
C GLY A 65 7.28 -16.65 11.43
N PRO A 66 8.34 -17.28 10.86
CA PRO A 66 9.40 -16.57 10.15
C PRO A 66 8.88 -15.88 8.88
N VAL A 67 9.66 -14.93 8.36
CA VAL A 67 9.29 -14.07 7.21
C VAL A 67 8.80 -14.87 6.01
N HIS A 68 9.44 -16.00 5.68
CA HIS A 68 9.03 -16.81 4.53
C HIS A 68 7.60 -17.38 4.66
N GLN A 69 7.11 -17.60 5.88
CA GLN A 69 5.73 -18.06 6.13
C GLN A 69 4.74 -16.91 6.13
N GLU A 70 5.13 -15.76 6.69
CA GLU A 70 4.31 -14.55 6.70
C GLU A 70 4.11 -13.99 5.29
N PHE A 71 5.14 -14.06 4.43
CA PHE A 71 5.07 -13.59 3.05
C PHE A 71 3.93 -14.25 2.26
N GLY A 72 3.75 -15.57 2.42
CA GLY A 72 2.69 -16.31 1.73
C GLY A 72 1.27 -15.82 2.04
N LYS A 73 1.04 -15.24 3.23
CA LYS A 73 -0.28 -14.73 3.63
C LYS A 73 -0.71 -13.50 2.81
N SER A 74 0.26 -12.71 2.35
CA SER A 74 -0.01 -11.53 1.50
C SER A 74 -0.60 -11.91 0.14
N LEU A 75 -0.30 -13.12 -0.35
CA LEU A 75 -0.72 -13.58 -1.68
C LEU A 75 -2.24 -13.71 -1.81
N ALA A 76 -2.95 -14.00 -0.73
CA ALA A 76 -4.42 -14.06 -0.75
C ALA A 76 -5.04 -12.68 -1.02
N GLY A 77 -4.46 -11.63 -0.43
CA GLY A 77 -4.88 -10.24 -0.68
C GLY A 77 -4.61 -9.83 -2.13
N LEU A 78 -3.39 -10.07 -2.61
CA LEU A 78 -3.02 -9.79 -4.01
C LEU A 78 -3.86 -10.58 -5.02
N ALA A 79 -4.23 -11.84 -4.69
CA ALA A 79 -5.15 -12.63 -5.49
C ALA A 79 -6.57 -12.04 -5.51
N GLY A 80 -7.03 -11.43 -4.42
CA GLY A 80 -8.31 -10.71 -4.39
C GLY A 80 -8.29 -9.46 -5.27
N GLU A 81 -7.23 -8.65 -5.16
CA GLU A 81 -7.06 -7.42 -5.94
C GLU A 81 -6.90 -7.70 -7.46
N SER A 82 -6.16 -8.75 -7.82
CA SER A 82 -5.93 -9.13 -9.23
C SER A 82 -7.19 -9.63 -9.95
N ARG A 83 -8.20 -10.11 -9.21
CA ARG A 83 -9.45 -10.64 -9.79
C ARG A 83 -10.48 -9.58 -10.08
N SER A 84 -10.21 -8.32 -9.73
CA SER A 84 -11.12 -7.21 -9.99
C SER A 84 -10.72 -6.51 -11.28
N PHE A 85 -11.22 -7.02 -12.41
CA PHE A 85 -11.01 -6.46 -13.73
C PHE A 85 -12.32 -6.42 -14.52
N ASP A 86 -12.46 -5.44 -15.41
CA ASP A 86 -13.52 -5.39 -16.43
C ASP A 86 -12.90 -4.97 -17.78
N ALA A 87 -13.73 -4.72 -18.79
CA ALA A 87 -13.27 -4.31 -20.13
C ALA A 87 -12.54 -2.94 -20.13
N ASN A 88 -12.52 -2.21 -19.02
CA ASN A 88 -11.83 -0.93 -18.85
C ASN A 88 -10.53 -1.07 -18.00
N GLY A 89 -10.16 -2.28 -17.57
CA GLY A 89 -8.94 -2.57 -16.83
C GLY A 89 -9.18 -3.12 -15.43
N GLN A 90 -8.12 -3.18 -14.62
CA GLN A 90 -8.26 -3.50 -13.19
C GLN A 90 -9.03 -2.37 -12.49
N TRP A 91 -10.03 -2.73 -11.70
CA TRP A 91 -10.76 -1.81 -10.85
C TRP A 91 -10.79 -2.37 -9.43
N PHE A 92 -10.55 -1.57 -8.40
CA PHE A 92 -10.77 -1.96 -7.01
C PHE A 92 -11.80 -1.01 -6.40
N LYS A 93 -12.89 -1.56 -5.86
CA LYS A 93 -13.87 -0.76 -5.11
C LYS A 93 -13.37 -0.65 -3.68
N VAL A 94 -12.72 0.46 -3.37
CA VAL A 94 -12.57 0.86 -1.97
C VAL A 94 -13.97 1.20 -1.47
N LEU A 95 -14.48 0.44 -0.51
CA LEU A 95 -15.64 0.85 0.24
C LEU A 95 -15.22 2.06 1.09
N GLY A 96 -15.28 3.25 0.50
CA GLY A 96 -15.03 4.51 1.19
C GLY A 96 -16.24 4.85 2.05
N THR A 97 -16.47 4.09 3.12
CA THR A 97 -17.42 4.47 4.15
C THR A 97 -16.84 5.64 4.94
N GLY A 98 -17.61 6.74 5.04
CA GLY A 98 -17.24 7.88 5.85
C GLY A 98 -17.06 7.46 7.31
N GLY A 99 -15.90 7.78 7.86
CA GLY A 99 -15.54 7.55 9.26
C GLY A 99 -15.89 8.73 10.16
N LEU A 100 -16.01 8.48 11.48
CA LEU A 100 -16.23 9.53 12.48
C LEU A 100 -14.98 10.41 12.67
N GLU A 101 -13.81 9.80 12.51
CA GLU A 101 -12.54 10.47 12.71
C GLU A 101 -11.97 10.93 11.37
N THR A 102 -11.51 12.18 11.31
CA THR A 102 -10.87 12.75 10.12
C THR A 102 -9.41 13.06 10.42
N PHE A 103 -8.50 12.60 9.55
CA PHE A 103 -7.06 12.76 9.72
C PHE A 103 -6.44 13.39 8.48
N ASN A 104 -5.36 14.13 8.69
CA ASN A 104 -4.59 14.74 7.62
C ASN A 104 -3.55 13.73 7.08
N LEU A 105 -3.65 13.38 5.79
CA LEU A 105 -2.73 12.47 5.10
C LEU A 105 -1.54 13.22 4.44
N GLY A 106 -1.52 14.54 4.53
CA GLY A 106 -0.55 15.43 3.87
C GLY A 106 -1.02 15.87 2.48
N ASN A 107 -0.37 16.88 1.92
CA ASN A 107 -0.65 17.40 0.55
C ASN A 107 -2.13 17.77 0.29
N GLY A 108 -2.87 18.18 1.32
CA GLY A 108 -4.29 18.51 1.23
C GLY A 108 -5.23 17.30 1.15
N LEU A 109 -4.70 16.08 1.31
CA LEU A 109 -5.49 14.86 1.38
C LEU A 109 -5.97 14.62 2.81
N PHE A 110 -7.23 14.22 2.92
CA PHE A 110 -7.84 13.83 4.19
C PHE A 110 -8.42 12.43 4.04
N GLY A 111 -8.29 11.65 5.11
CA GLY A 111 -8.91 10.33 5.22
C GLY A 111 -9.88 10.30 6.39
N THR A 112 -10.85 9.39 6.32
CA THR A 112 -11.76 9.13 7.44
C THR A 112 -11.71 7.68 7.87
N THR A 113 -11.75 7.41 9.16
CA THR A 113 -11.83 6.05 9.71
C THR A 113 -12.94 5.94 10.75
N LEU A 114 -13.49 4.74 10.90
CA LEU A 114 -14.55 4.46 11.87
C LEU A 114 -14.01 4.51 13.31
N GLU A 115 -12.77 4.07 13.51
CA GLU A 115 -12.10 4.05 14.81
C GLU A 115 -10.86 4.95 14.80
N PRO A 116 -10.45 5.52 15.95
CA PRO A 116 -9.25 6.34 16.04
C PRO A 116 -7.99 5.57 15.63
N ILE A 117 -7.19 6.15 14.73
CA ILE A 117 -5.86 5.64 14.44
C ILE A 117 -5.01 5.82 15.69
N VAL A 118 -4.49 4.73 16.24
CA VAL A 118 -3.67 4.74 17.47
C VAL A 118 -2.18 4.97 17.20
N GLY A 119 -1.74 4.79 15.96
CA GLY A 119 -0.35 4.93 15.56
C GLY A 119 -0.09 4.37 14.18
N ASN A 120 1.17 4.45 13.76
CA ASN A 120 1.67 3.84 12.54
C ASN A 120 2.93 3.04 12.85
N ASN A 121 3.01 1.82 12.32
CA ASN A 121 4.10 0.91 12.59
C ASN A 121 4.37 -0.02 11.39
N PRO A 122 5.58 0.02 10.80
CA PRO A 122 6.58 1.07 10.94
C PRO A 122 6.10 2.39 10.30
N PRO A 123 6.71 3.53 10.63
CA PRO A 123 6.50 4.78 9.91
C PRO A 123 6.79 4.58 8.43
N PRO A 124 5.96 5.17 7.54
CA PRO A 124 6.21 5.05 6.12
C PRO A 124 7.55 5.70 5.80
N ASP A 125 8.52 4.89 5.39
CA ASP A 125 9.71 5.37 4.71
C ASP A 125 9.34 5.61 3.24
N ARG A 126 9.40 6.87 2.82
CA ARG A 126 9.11 7.28 1.45
C ARG A 126 10.36 7.30 0.58
N SER A 127 11.53 6.98 1.15
CA SER A 127 12.75 6.81 0.39
C SER A 127 12.74 5.43 -0.27
N ARG A 128 12.95 5.40 -1.58
CA ARG A 128 13.16 4.14 -2.29
C ARG A 128 14.58 3.66 -1.97
N PRO A 129 14.76 2.41 -1.51
CA PRO A 129 16.10 1.86 -1.35
C PRO A 129 16.89 1.95 -2.67
N PRO A 130 18.18 2.32 -2.64
CA PRO A 130 18.98 2.45 -3.84
C PRO A 130 19.15 1.09 -4.53
N LEU A 131 18.88 1.02 -5.85
CA LEU A 131 19.09 -0.19 -6.64
C LEU A 131 20.59 -0.32 -6.98
N ARG A 132 21.26 -1.35 -6.45
CA ARG A 132 22.69 -1.61 -6.66
C ARG A 132 22.92 -2.99 -7.31
N PRO A 133 22.69 -3.13 -8.63
CA PRO A 133 22.83 -4.42 -9.30
C PRO A 133 24.29 -4.86 -9.46
N GLU A 134 25.23 -3.90 -9.45
CA GLU A 134 26.66 -4.16 -9.61
C GLU A 134 27.37 -4.55 -8.29
N VAL A 135 26.64 -4.58 -7.17
CA VAL A 135 27.19 -4.90 -5.85
C VAL A 135 26.76 -6.31 -5.45
N PRO A 136 27.69 -7.19 -5.01
CA PRO A 136 27.34 -8.53 -4.57
C PRO A 136 26.26 -8.51 -3.50
N CYS A 137 25.21 -9.32 -3.69
CA CYS A 137 24.03 -9.38 -2.83
C CYS A 137 24.41 -9.57 -1.34
N GLU A 138 25.38 -10.44 -1.06
CA GLU A 138 25.88 -10.76 0.29
C GLU A 138 26.55 -9.58 1.01
N THR A 139 26.80 -8.48 0.32
CA THR A 139 27.38 -7.25 0.89
C THR A 139 26.36 -6.12 1.03
N GLN A 140 25.13 -6.33 0.54
CA GLN A 140 24.06 -5.35 0.64
C GLN A 140 23.38 -5.45 2.01
N GLU A 141 22.84 -4.32 2.49
CA GLU A 141 22.10 -4.29 3.75
C GLU A 141 20.79 -5.05 3.62
N ASN A 142 20.50 -5.90 4.61
CA ASN A 142 19.24 -6.64 4.67
C ASN A 142 18.06 -5.70 4.95
N PRO A 143 16.84 -6.02 4.48
CA PRO A 143 15.65 -5.25 4.84
C PRO A 143 15.46 -5.21 6.36
N ASP A 144 15.13 -4.02 6.88
CA ASP A 144 14.90 -3.81 8.30
C ASP A 144 13.51 -4.30 8.72
N LEU A 145 13.46 -5.33 9.57
CA LEU A 145 12.23 -5.93 10.11
C LEU A 145 11.81 -5.32 11.47
N ARG A 146 12.48 -4.26 11.94
CA ARG A 146 12.16 -3.66 13.23
C ARG A 146 10.80 -2.94 13.18
N SER A 147 9.97 -3.24 14.17
CA SER A 147 8.75 -2.50 14.47
C SER A 147 9.12 -1.24 15.26
N ILE A 148 9.01 -0.08 14.62
CA ILE A 148 9.30 1.23 15.22
C ILE A 148 7.98 1.99 15.39
N PRO A 149 7.19 1.78 16.46
CA PRO A 149 5.89 2.41 16.58
C PRO A 149 6.02 3.93 16.68
N LYS A 150 5.20 4.64 15.91
CA LYS A 150 5.03 6.10 16.01
C LYS A 150 3.59 6.43 16.35
N GLY A 151 3.42 7.52 17.11
CA GLY A 151 2.13 8.02 17.54
C GLY A 151 1.21 8.38 16.37
N PRO A 152 -0.07 8.59 16.66
CA PRO A 152 -1.09 8.76 15.64
C PRO A 152 -0.86 10.01 14.78
N PRO A 153 -1.36 10.02 13.53
CA PRO A 153 -1.34 11.22 12.69
C PRO A 153 -2.20 12.32 13.32
N ALA A 154 -1.93 13.57 12.93
CA ALA A 154 -2.69 14.71 13.41
C ALA A 154 -4.17 14.58 13.01
N THR A 155 -5.04 14.60 14.02
CA THR A 155 -6.49 14.63 13.84
C THR A 155 -6.95 16.03 13.45
N VAL A 156 -7.99 16.09 12.61
CA VAL A 156 -8.63 17.36 12.26
C VAL A 156 -9.66 17.66 13.33
N ASN A 157 -9.42 18.70 14.13
CA ASN A 157 -10.41 19.17 15.09
C ASN A 157 -11.53 19.94 14.37
N THR A 158 -12.64 19.26 14.11
CA THR A 158 -13.82 19.82 13.45
C THR A 158 -14.73 20.60 14.41
N THR A 159 -14.54 20.48 15.73
CA THR A 159 -15.40 21.11 16.76
C THR A 159 -14.78 22.34 17.43
N GLY A 160 -13.49 22.58 17.19
CA GLY A 160 -12.73 23.69 17.78
C GLY A 160 -13.17 25.08 17.28
N ALA A 161 -12.76 26.13 18.00
CA ALA A 161 -13.11 27.51 17.68
C ALA A 161 -12.75 27.90 16.24
N ALA A 162 -11.54 27.57 15.79
CA ALA A 162 -11.09 27.85 14.42
C ALA A 162 -11.88 27.11 13.33
N SER A 163 -12.42 25.91 13.64
CA SER A 163 -13.32 25.19 12.74
C SER A 163 -14.67 25.91 12.67
N ARG A 164 -15.25 26.24 13.83
CA ARG A 164 -16.52 27.00 13.92
C ARG A 164 -16.47 28.33 13.18
N THR A 165 -15.38 29.11 13.32
CA THR A 165 -15.20 30.36 12.58
C THR A 165 -15.13 30.15 11.08
N ARG A 166 -14.43 29.10 10.61
CA ARG A 166 -14.37 28.74 9.19
C ARG A 166 -15.73 28.30 8.65
N SER A 167 -16.46 27.48 9.40
CA SER A 167 -17.81 27.04 9.06
C SER A 167 -18.79 28.21 8.98
N ALA A 168 -18.74 29.15 9.92
CA ALA A 168 -19.57 30.35 9.89
C ALA A 168 -19.27 31.21 8.64
N LYS A 169 -17.99 31.46 8.34
CA LYS A 169 -17.60 32.18 7.12
C LYS A 169 -18.06 31.46 5.85
N ALA A 170 -17.97 30.13 5.82
CA ALA A 170 -18.45 29.34 4.68
C ALA A 170 -19.97 29.42 4.53
N GLN A 171 -20.72 29.40 5.64
CA GLN A 171 -22.17 29.62 5.66
C GLN A 171 -22.54 31.01 5.11
N ASP A 172 -21.84 32.07 5.53
CA ASP A 172 -22.08 33.43 5.02
C ASP A 172 -21.90 33.51 3.50
N VAL A 173 -20.81 32.92 2.98
CA VAL A 173 -20.53 32.87 1.55
C VAL A 173 -21.58 32.03 0.81
N ALA A 174 -22.01 30.90 1.37
CA ALA A 174 -23.03 30.05 0.78
C ALA A 174 -24.39 30.76 0.70
N VAL A 175 -24.81 31.43 1.77
CA VAL A 175 -26.04 32.24 1.82
C VAL A 175 -25.98 33.36 0.79
N ALA A 176 -24.87 34.11 0.74
CA ALA A 176 -24.69 35.19 -0.23
C ALA A 176 -24.73 34.68 -1.67
N THR A 177 -24.10 33.54 -1.95
CA THR A 177 -24.11 32.90 -3.27
C THR A 177 -25.51 32.45 -3.66
N MET A 178 -26.24 31.81 -2.73
CA MET A 178 -27.61 31.36 -2.96
C MET A 178 -28.56 32.53 -3.22
N ARG A 179 -28.45 33.64 -2.46
CA ARG A 179 -29.21 34.87 -2.70
C ARG A 179 -28.96 35.42 -4.11
N ARG A 180 -27.69 35.47 -4.56
CA ARG A 180 -27.35 35.91 -5.91
C ARG A 180 -27.96 35.01 -6.98
N GLN A 181 -27.88 33.69 -6.79
CA GLN A 181 -28.43 32.72 -7.73
C GLN A 181 -29.96 32.82 -7.84
N LEU A 182 -30.67 32.95 -6.71
CA LEU A 182 -32.13 33.13 -6.71
C LEU A 182 -32.55 34.44 -7.37
N LYS A 183 -31.81 35.53 -7.12
CA LYS A 183 -32.04 36.82 -7.81
C LYS A 183 -31.83 36.71 -9.31
N ALA A 184 -30.78 36.02 -9.76
CA ALA A 184 -30.52 35.77 -11.18
C ALA A 184 -31.62 34.92 -11.84
N GLN A 185 -32.28 34.05 -11.07
CA GLN A 185 -33.43 33.25 -11.52
C GLN A 185 -34.78 33.99 -11.41
N GLY A 186 -34.79 35.27 -11.00
CA GLY A 186 -36.02 36.04 -10.80
C GLY A 186 -36.91 35.55 -9.66
N LYS A 187 -36.38 34.71 -8.75
CA LYS A 187 -37.13 34.16 -7.61
C LYS A 187 -36.94 35.03 -6.38
N ASP A 188 -38.02 35.61 -5.89
CA ASP A 188 -38.05 36.36 -4.63
C ASP A 188 -38.26 35.40 -3.45
N THR A 189 -37.22 34.64 -3.10
CA THR A 189 -37.26 33.67 -2.00
C THR A 189 -36.28 34.04 -0.91
N ARG A 190 -36.77 34.08 0.34
CA ARG A 190 -35.94 34.40 1.51
C ARG A 190 -34.98 33.23 1.82
N VAL A 191 -33.68 33.51 1.76
CA VAL A 191 -32.64 32.57 2.23
C VAL A 191 -32.43 32.77 3.72
N LEU A 192 -32.60 31.70 4.49
CA LEU A 192 -32.33 31.67 5.92
C LEU A 192 -30.82 31.67 6.20
N GLU A 193 -30.40 32.36 7.27
CA GLU A 193 -28.99 32.47 7.68
C GLU A 193 -28.58 31.42 8.72
N ARG A 194 -29.49 30.47 9.01
CA ARG A 194 -29.29 29.40 9.97
C ARG A 194 -29.77 28.09 9.39
N ASP A 195 -29.21 27.01 9.90
CA ASP A 195 -29.65 25.67 9.55
C ASP A 195 -31.10 25.48 10.00
N ILE A 196 -31.88 24.84 9.12
CA ILE A 196 -33.26 24.51 9.39
C ILE A 196 -33.30 23.23 10.23
N THR A 197 -34.07 23.22 11.33
CA THR A 197 -34.18 22.01 12.16
C THR A 197 -35.26 21.08 11.61
N LEU A 198 -35.18 19.79 11.92
CA LEU A 198 -36.19 18.81 11.50
C LEU A 198 -37.61 19.19 11.97
N GLN A 199 -37.73 19.80 13.16
CA GLN A 199 -39.02 20.29 13.66
C GLN A 199 -39.58 21.41 12.78
N GLU A 200 -38.71 22.29 12.29
CA GLU A 200 -39.13 23.37 11.40
C GLU A 200 -39.51 22.85 10.01
N ILE A 201 -38.77 21.88 9.49
CA ILE A 201 -39.11 21.17 8.25
C ILE A 201 -40.50 20.52 8.40
N ARG A 202 -40.75 19.78 9.50
CA ARG A 202 -42.06 19.16 9.78
C ARG A 202 -43.18 20.20 9.84
N ARG A 203 -42.94 21.33 10.49
CA ARG A 203 -43.90 22.44 10.59
C ARG A 203 -44.19 23.11 9.25
N ILE A 204 -43.19 23.20 8.35
CA ILE A 204 -43.39 23.71 6.98
C ILE A 204 -44.15 22.68 6.15
N ALA A 205 -43.78 21.40 6.24
CA ALA A 205 -44.46 20.34 5.52
C ALA A 205 -45.94 20.23 5.92
N SER A 206 -46.25 20.30 7.21
CA SER A 206 -47.62 20.33 7.72
C SER A 206 -48.42 21.52 7.17
N ARG A 207 -47.84 22.74 7.17
CA ARG A 207 -48.50 23.94 6.63
C ARG A 207 -48.78 23.88 5.13
N ASN A 208 -48.02 23.09 4.38
CA ASN A 208 -48.15 22.97 2.92
C ASN A 208 -48.79 21.64 2.49
N GLY A 209 -49.31 20.83 3.42
CA GLY A 209 -49.90 19.52 3.10
C GLY A 209 -48.91 18.46 2.61
N LEU A 210 -47.60 18.66 2.85
CA LEU A 210 -46.50 17.80 2.37
C LEU A 210 -46.03 16.76 3.40
N THR A 211 -46.74 16.59 4.52
CA THR A 211 -46.31 15.70 5.63
C THR A 211 -46.04 14.27 5.15
N GLY A 212 -46.91 13.71 4.30
CA GLY A 212 -46.72 12.36 3.77
C GLY A 212 -45.50 12.21 2.85
N ALA A 213 -45.18 13.24 2.06
CA ALA A 213 -43.99 13.25 1.21
C ALA A 213 -42.70 13.37 2.03
N LEU A 214 -42.73 14.18 3.09
CA LEU A 214 -41.62 14.31 4.03
C LEU A 214 -41.33 12.99 4.73
N GLU A 215 -42.35 12.31 5.26
CA GLU A 215 -42.18 11.04 5.98
C GLU A 215 -41.63 9.92 5.07
N ARG A 216 -42.08 9.82 3.81
CA ARG A 216 -41.48 8.89 2.83
C ARG A 216 -40.01 9.18 2.57
N THR A 217 -39.66 10.46 2.41
CA THR A 217 -38.26 10.88 2.19
C THR A 217 -37.39 10.54 3.39
N LEU A 218 -37.87 10.78 4.62
CA LEU A 218 -37.14 10.47 5.85
C LEU A 218 -36.93 8.95 6.06
N ARG A 219 -37.84 8.12 5.54
CA ARG A 219 -37.69 6.65 5.54
C ARG A 219 -36.79 6.12 4.42
N GLY A 220 -36.29 6.99 3.54
CA GLY A 220 -35.49 6.59 2.38
C GLY A 220 -36.31 5.94 1.26
N GLU A 221 -37.63 6.02 1.29
CA GLU A 221 -38.55 5.49 0.27
C GLU A 221 -38.66 6.43 -0.95
N GLY A 222 -37.64 7.26 -1.16
CA GLY A 222 -37.58 8.38 -2.10
C GLY A 222 -36.54 8.20 -3.19
N ARG A 223 -36.48 7.02 -3.80
CA ARG A 223 -36.09 6.73 -5.19
C ARG A 223 -36.43 5.29 -5.53
#